data_AF-A0A2D1IM35-F1
#
_entry.id   AF-A0A2D1IM35-F1
#
_cell.length_a   1.000
_cell.length_b   1.000
_cell.length_c   1.000
_cell.angle_alpha   90.00
_cell.angle_beta   90.00
_cell.angle_gamma   90.00
#
_symmetry.space_group_name_H-M   'P 1'
#
loop_
_entity.id
_entity.type
_entity.pdbx_description
1 polymer ?
#
loop_
_entity_poly.entity_id
_entity_poly.type
_entity_poly.pdbx_seq_one_letter_code
_entity_poly.pdbx_strand_id
1 'polypeptide(L)'
;MLFNALFALMVILYLLYVYGLVFKKQKNYYLSIMIRLLTLGLFILIIFDQHETQTHLILVLLTWVLFESSENFYNKKLSSSK
;
A
#
# COMPACT_ATOMS: atom_id res chain seq x y z
N MET A 1 18.64 -1.40 5.52
CA MET A 1 18.31 0.04 5.76
C MET A 1 17.39 0.61 4.70
N LEU A 2 17.72 0.48 3.40
CA LEU A 2 16.87 0.98 2.30
C LEU A 2 15.44 0.39 2.33
N PHE A 3 15.30 -0.92 2.53
CA PHE A 3 14.00 -1.58 2.68
C PHE A 3 13.16 -0.91 3.77
N ASN A 4 13.69 -0.77 4.99
CA ASN A 4 12.98 -0.17 6.12
C ASN A 4 12.51 1.27 5.82
N ALA A 5 13.34 2.08 5.16
CA ALA A 5 12.98 3.44 4.78
C ALA A 5 11.85 3.47 3.74
N LEU A 6 11.94 2.64 2.70
CA LEU A 6 10.91 2.53 1.66
C LEU A 6 9.61 1.94 2.20
N PHE A 7 9.70 0.97 3.11
CA PHE A 7 8.55 0.37 3.78
C PHE A 7 7.87 1.38 4.72
N ALA A 8 8.64 2.14 5.51
CA ALA A 8 8.08 3.21 6.34
C ALA A 8 7.39 4.27 5.49
N LEU A 9 7.99 4.67 4.35
CA LEU A 9 7.35 5.57 3.40
C LEU A 9 6.04 4.98 2.84
N MET A 10 6.03 3.68 2.50
CA MET A 10 4.82 2.98 2.05
C MET A 10 3.71 3.06 3.10
N VAL A 11 4.03 2.81 4.36
CA VAL A 11 3.06 2.90 5.47
C VAL A 11 2.53 4.33 5.61
N ILE A 12 3.39 5.34 5.53
CA ILE A 12 2.96 6.76 5.61
C ILE A 12 2.02 7.11 4.45
N LEU A 13 2.38 6.74 3.22
CA LEU A 13 1.54 6.98 2.04
C LEU A 13 0.20 6.25 2.15
N TYR A 14 0.22 5.01 2.66
CA TYR A 14 -0.99 4.24 2.89
C TYR A 14 -1.90 4.90 3.94
N LEU A 15 -1.37 5.32 5.08
CA LEU A 15 -2.14 6.04 6.10
C LEU A 15 -2.74 7.33 5.57
N LEU A 16 -1.98 8.09 4.77
CA LEU A 16 -2.46 9.29 4.10
C LEU A 16 -3.60 8.99 3.11
N TYR A 17 -3.50 7.85 2.40
CA TYR A 17 -4.54 7.40 1.49
C TYR A 17 -5.82 7.03 2.23
N VAL A 18 -5.71 6.23 3.29
CA VAL A 18 -6.85 5.86 4.15
C VAL A 18 -7.49 7.10 4.77
N TYR A 19 -6.68 8.07 5.22
CA TYR A 19 -7.19 9.34 5.74
C TYR A 19 -8.03 10.09 4.69
N GLY A 20 -7.55 10.16 3.44
CA GLY A 20 -8.30 10.75 2.33
C GLY A 20 -9.63 10.02 2.06
N LEU A 21 -9.61 8.69 2.08
CA LEU A 21 -10.82 7.87 1.88
C LEU A 21 -11.85 8.05 3.00
N VAL A 22 -11.42 8.03 4.26
CA VAL A 22 -12.32 8.04 5.42
C VAL A 22 -12.86 9.45 5.70
N PHE A 23 -11.98 10.45 5.78
CA PHE A 23 -12.35 11.78 6.23
C PHE A 23 -12.80 12.69 5.09
N LYS A 24 -12.14 12.60 3.94
CA LYS A 24 -12.47 13.45 2.78
C LYS A 24 -13.44 12.78 1.81
N LYS A 25 -13.74 11.48 1.98
CA LYS A 25 -14.52 10.66 1.03
C LYS A 25 -14.05 10.88 -0.41
N GLN A 26 -12.75 11.05 -0.59
CA GLN A 26 -12.13 11.39 -1.87
C GLN A 26 -11.03 10.40 -2.17
N LYS A 27 -11.14 9.76 -3.33
CA LYS A 27 -10.12 8.85 -3.83
C LYS A 27 -9.00 9.63 -4.51
N ASN A 28 -7.79 9.56 -3.95
CA ASN A 28 -6.61 10.11 -4.60
C ASN A 28 -5.92 9.04 -5.46
N TYR A 29 -6.17 9.09 -6.76
CA TYR A 29 -5.64 8.13 -7.73
C TYR A 29 -4.11 8.19 -7.84
N TYR A 30 -3.51 9.39 -7.80
CA TYR A 30 -2.05 9.54 -7.83
C TYR A 30 -1.41 8.83 -6.64
N LEU A 31 -1.99 9.00 -5.45
CA LEU A 31 -1.48 8.36 -4.24
C LEU A 31 -1.64 6.83 -4.29
N SER A 32 -2.76 6.31 -4.81
CA SER A 32 -2.95 4.87 -5.04
C SER A 32 -1.88 4.31 -6.01
N ILE A 33 -1.61 4.99 -7.13
CA ILE A 33 -0.58 4.58 -8.09
C ILE A 33 0.81 4.58 -7.44
N MET A 34 1.16 5.63 -6.67
CA MET A 34 2.44 5.70 -5.97
C MET A 34 2.62 4.55 -4.98
N ILE A 35 1.58 4.20 -4.21
CA ILE A 35 1.64 3.04 -3.29
C ILE A 35 1.87 1.74 -4.05
N ARG A 36 1.17 1.53 -5.19
CA ARG A 36 1.35 0.34 -6.04
C ARG A 36 2.76 0.24 -6.61
N LEU A 37 3.32 1.34 -7.12
CA LEU A 37 4.69 1.39 -7.62
C LEU A 37 5.72 1.12 -6.52
N LEU A 38 5.51 1.68 -5.34
CA LEU A 38 6.38 1.47 -4.19
C LEU A 38 6.33 0.01 -3.70
N THR A 39 5.14 -0.60 -3.71
CA THR A 39 4.96 -2.03 -3.40
C THR A 39 5.74 -2.90 -4.38
N LEU A 40 5.64 -2.63 -5.69
CA LEU A 40 6.42 -3.33 -6.72
C LEU A 40 7.93 -3.16 -6.51
N GLY A 41 8.39 -1.94 -6.20
CA GLY A 41 9.79 -1.67 -5.90
C GLY A 41 10.31 -2.46 -4.69
N LEU A 42 9.50 -2.57 -3.63
CA LEU A 42 9.84 -3.37 -2.45
C LEU A 42 9.92 -4.87 -2.79
N PHE A 43 9.02 -5.39 -3.63
CA PHE A 43 9.10 -6.78 -4.11
C PHE A 43 10.39 -7.03 -4.90
N ILE A 44 10.77 -6.12 -5.79
CA ILE A 44 12.03 -6.23 -6.54
C ILE A 44 13.21 -6.28 -5.56
N LEU A 45 13.26 -5.35 -4.59
CA LEU A 45 14.33 -5.35 -3.60
C LEU A 45 14.40 -6.66 -2.80
N ILE A 46 13.27 -7.24 -2.40
CA ILE A 46 13.22 -8.54 -1.70
C ILE A 46 13.76 -9.66 -2.58
N ILE A 47 13.47 -9.67 -3.88
CA ILE A 47 13.96 -10.71 -4.80
C ILE A 47 15.48 -10.63 -4.98
N PHE A 48 16.03 -9.41 -5.02
CA PHE A 48 17.46 -9.19 -5.19
C PHE A 48 18.26 -9.38 -3.89
N ASP A 49 17.64 -9.19 -2.72
CA ASP A 49 18.29 -9.29 -1.41
C ASP A 49 18.12 -10.70 -0.80
N GLN A 50 19.15 -11.55 -0.88
CA GLN A 50 19.02 -12.99 -0.64
C GLN A 50 18.94 -13.43 0.84
N HIS A 51 19.16 -12.55 1.81
CA HIS A 51 19.48 -12.97 3.19
C HIS A 51 18.42 -12.69 4.27
N GLU A 52 17.41 -11.83 4.04
CA GLU A 52 16.36 -11.50 5.03
C GLU A 52 14.95 -11.44 4.42
N THR A 53 14.63 -12.37 3.52
CA THR A 53 13.47 -12.23 2.62
C THR A 53 12.11 -12.53 3.25
N GLN A 54 11.99 -13.51 4.14
CA GLN A 54 10.67 -14.01 4.56
C GLN A 54 9.86 -13.00 5.35
N THR A 55 10.45 -12.37 6.38
CA THR A 55 9.76 -11.37 7.20
C THR A 55 9.41 -10.12 6.39
N HIS A 56 10.34 -9.64 5.57
CA HIS A 56 10.12 -8.50 4.67
C HIS A 56 9.01 -8.79 3.64
N LEU A 57 9.00 -10.00 3.07
CA LEU A 57 7.95 -10.46 2.16
C LEU A 57 6.59 -10.49 2.84
N ILE A 58 6.50 -11.06 4.04
CA ILE A 58 5.25 -11.12 4.82
C ILE A 58 4.73 -9.72 5.11
N LEU A 59 5.60 -8.79 5.52
CA LEU A 59 5.23 -7.40 5.78
C LEU A 59 4.66 -6.71 4.54
N VAL A 60 5.36 -6.80 3.41
CA VAL A 60 4.93 -6.19 2.15
C VAL A 60 3.60 -6.78 1.67
N LEU A 61 3.45 -8.11 1.72
CA LEU A 61 2.21 -8.79 1.35
C LEU A 61 1.04 -8.37 2.24
N LEU A 62 1.24 -8.33 3.56
CA LEU A 62 0.19 -7.95 4.50
C LEU A 62 -0.24 -6.50 4.28
N THR A 63 0.70 -5.58 4.11
CA THR A 63 0.37 -4.17 3.81
C THR A 63 -0.35 -4.03 2.46
N TRP A 64 0.09 -4.77 1.43
CA TRP A 64 -0.56 -4.76 0.12
C TRP A 64 -2.00 -5.28 0.17
N VAL A 65 -2.25 -6.39 0.87
CA VAL A 65 -3.61 -6.96 1.04
C VAL A 65 -4.52 -5.98 1.77
N LEU A 66 -4.03 -5.32 2.82
CA LEU A 66 -4.80 -4.28 3.53
C LEU A 66 -5.12 -3.09 2.61
N PHE A 67 -4.17 -2.67 1.79
CA PHE A 67 -4.38 -1.61 0.81
C PHE A 67 -5.45 -1.97 -0.23
N GLU A 68 -5.33 -3.11 -0.92
CA GLU A 68 -6.32 -3.54 -1.92
C GLU A 68 -7.71 -3.75 -1.30
N SER A 69 -7.76 -4.29 -0.08
CA SER A 69 -9.02 -4.46 0.66
C SER A 69 -9.68 -3.11 0.95
N SER A 70 -8.91 -2.11 1.36
CA SER A 70 -9.43 -0.76 1.60
C SER A 70 -9.95 -0.09 0.33
N GLU A 71 -9.28 -0.31 -0.81
CA GLU A 71 -9.72 0.19 -2.11
C GLU A 71 -11.02 -0.47 -2.56
N ASN A 72 -11.08 -1.81 -2.50
CA ASN A 72 -12.26 -2.56 -2.88
C ASN A 72 -13.47 -2.23 -2.00
N PHE A 73 -13.26 -2.07 -0.69
CA PHE A 73 -14.33 -1.68 0.21
C PHE A 73 -14.88 -0.29 -0.13
N TYR A 74 -14.00 0.67 -0.42
CA TYR A 74 -14.42 2.01 -0.83
C TYR A 74 -15.19 1.99 -2.16
N ASN A 75 -14.69 1.27 -3.17
CA ASN A 75 -15.33 1.17 -4.48
C ASN A 75 -16.72 0.50 -4.36
N LYS A 76 -16.86 -0.56 -3.55
CA LYS A 76 -18.17 -1.20 -3.27
C LYS A 76 -19.13 -0.24 -2.57
N LYS A 77 -18.67 0.52 -1.57
CA LYS A 77 -19.48 1.52 -0.86
C LYS A 77 -19.96 2.64 -1.80
N LEU A 78 -19.10 3.09 -2.72
CA LEU A 78 -19.47 4.08 -3.72
C LEU A 78 -20.50 3.53 -4.72
N SER A 79 -20.34 2.28 -5.17
CA SER A 79 -21.27 1.62 -6.09
C SER A 79 -22.65 1.37 -5.49
N SER A 80 -22.74 1.10 -4.18
CA SER A 80 -24.01 0.88 -3.48
C SER A 80 -24.75 2.17 -3.12
N SER A 81 -24.09 3.33 -3.23
CA SER A 81 -24.66 4.64 -2.90
C SER A 81 -25.15 5.42 -4.13
N LYS A 82 -25.00 4.85 -5.33
CA LYS A 82 -25.58 5.34 -6.59
C LYS A 82 -26.85 4.56 -6.90
#